data_AF-R7S678-F1
#
_entry.id   AF-R7S678-F1
#
_cell.length_a   1.000
_cell.length_b   1.000
_cell.length_c   1.000
_cell.angle_alpha   90.00
_cell.angle_beta   90.00
_cell.angle_gamma   90.00
#
_symmetry.space_group_name_H-M   'P 1'
#
loop_
_entity.id
_entity.type
_entity.pdbx_description
1 polymer ?
#
loop_
_entity_poly.entity_id
_entity_poly.type
_entity_poly.pdbx_seq_one_letter_code
_entity_poly.pdbx_strand_id
1 'polypeptide(L)'
;MSLADGYMLQMDAADCDKLQAAHPSLQRTFDQIYQDIAALTQDMCQWDDCFRTVMTETGFAACADRLDARPFRDPAVFARKLAPLFELLENYLAARLGVREDCDQLCGVLVEKWLSCAGGQIPGHEVFVELRKYEEFRHLLFDQSIAQAEAIGTIKGLVDNAVEYSSTLTSASFAVMPVEKFHASFLRYDEMRVACERLIERCTAANKAMTEYVVELEKVKDAM
;
A
#
# COMPACT_ATOMS: atom_id res chain seq x y z
N MET A 1 20.10 -41.40 30.03
CA MET A 1 19.88 -41.39 31.48
C MET A 1 20.10 -39.97 31.93
N SER A 2 19.00 -39.23 32.13
CA SER A 2 19.03 -37.84 32.57
C SER A 2 19.55 -37.76 34.02
N LEU A 3 20.00 -36.60 34.47
CA LEU A 3 20.35 -36.38 35.89
C LEU A 3 19.16 -36.74 36.81
N ALA A 4 17.92 -36.50 36.37
CA ALA A 4 16.72 -36.88 37.10
C ALA A 4 16.55 -38.41 37.25
N ASP A 5 16.93 -39.20 36.23
CA ASP A 5 16.83 -40.66 36.27
C ASP A 5 17.77 -41.28 37.32
N GLY A 6 18.93 -40.65 37.56
CA GLY A 6 19.89 -41.07 38.57
C GLY A 6 19.48 -40.72 40.00
N TYR A 7 18.86 -39.55 40.19
CA TYR A 7 18.36 -39.11 41.50
C TYR A 7 17.10 -39.86 41.93
N MET A 8 16.17 -40.13 41.01
CA MET A 8 14.91 -40.84 41.32
C MET A 8 15.10 -42.28 41.86
N LEU A 9 16.25 -42.91 41.62
CA LEU A 9 16.55 -44.24 42.17
C LEU A 9 16.82 -44.25 43.69
N GLN A 10 17.05 -43.08 44.29
CA GLN A 10 17.48 -42.93 45.67
C GLN A 10 16.51 -42.09 46.53
N MET A 11 15.43 -41.59 45.94
CA MET A 11 14.40 -40.81 46.64
C MET A 11 13.34 -41.72 47.27
N ASP A 12 12.62 -41.21 48.27
CA ASP A 12 11.42 -41.89 48.74
C ASP A 12 10.33 -41.93 47.64
N ALA A 13 9.41 -42.89 47.72
CA ALA A 13 8.39 -43.08 46.70
C ALA A 13 7.44 -41.86 46.56
N ALA A 14 7.21 -41.12 47.65
CA ALA A 14 6.29 -39.97 47.65
C ALA A 14 6.89 -38.75 46.95
N ASP A 15 8.20 -38.53 47.06
CA ASP A 15 8.89 -37.45 46.38
C ASP A 15 9.15 -37.79 44.91
N CYS A 16 9.41 -39.06 44.58
CA CYS A 16 9.40 -39.55 43.20
C CYS A 16 8.05 -39.32 42.50
N ASP A 17 6.92 -39.64 43.15
CA ASP A 17 5.59 -39.43 42.59
C ASP A 17 5.28 -37.94 42.36
N LYS A 18 5.71 -37.06 43.29
CA LYS A 18 5.56 -35.60 43.12
C LYS A 18 6.35 -35.06 41.94
N LEU A 19 7.61 -35.48 41.78
CA LEU A 19 8.46 -35.03 40.68
C LEU A 19 7.95 -35.56 39.33
N GLN A 20 7.54 -36.82 39.26
CA GLN A 20 6.94 -37.41 38.06
C GLN A 20 5.61 -36.74 37.69
N ALA A 21 4.81 -36.31 38.66
CA ALA A 21 3.58 -35.57 38.42
C ALA A 21 3.82 -34.13 37.94
N ALA A 22 4.88 -33.46 38.44
CA ALA A 22 5.20 -32.08 38.09
C ALA A 22 5.86 -31.96 36.69
N HIS A 23 6.61 -32.97 36.26
CA HIS A 23 7.40 -32.93 35.03
C HIS A 23 6.58 -32.66 33.74
N PRO A 24 5.44 -33.33 33.47
CA PRO A 24 4.62 -33.05 32.29
C PRO A 24 4.06 -31.63 32.25
N SER A 25 3.76 -31.06 33.43
CA SER A 25 3.28 -29.68 33.53
C SER A 25 4.39 -28.70 33.19
N LEU A 26 5.59 -28.91 33.74
CA LEU A 26 6.77 -28.09 33.47
C LEU A 26 7.13 -28.12 31.98
N GLN A 27 7.13 -29.31 31.38
CA GLN A 27 7.42 -29.49 29.95
C GLN A 27 6.39 -28.75 29.07
N ARG A 28 5.10 -28.88 29.37
CA ARG A 28 4.04 -28.16 28.65
C ARG A 28 4.20 -26.64 28.76
N THR A 29 4.63 -26.13 29.92
CA THR A 29 4.92 -24.70 30.10
C THR A 29 6.12 -24.27 29.24
N PHE A 30 7.18 -25.06 29.18
CA PHE A 30 8.33 -24.76 28.31
C PHE A 30 7.97 -24.77 26.83
N ASP A 31 7.26 -25.80 26.36
CA ASP A 31 6.83 -25.89 24.98
C ASP A 31 6.00 -24.67 24.58
N GLN A 32 5.10 -24.24 25.47
CA GLN A 32 4.29 -23.03 25.24
C GLN A 32 5.15 -21.76 25.20
N ILE A 33 6.12 -21.60 26.11
CA ILE A 33 7.07 -20.47 26.09
C ILE A 33 7.81 -20.43 24.75
N TYR A 34 8.30 -21.56 24.26
CA TYR A 34 8.98 -21.64 22.97
C TYR A 34 8.08 -21.24 21.79
N GLN A 35 6.83 -21.69 21.79
CA GLN A 35 5.85 -21.31 20.77
C GLN A 35 5.55 -19.81 20.79
N ASP A 36 5.37 -19.24 21.99
CA ASP A 36 5.11 -17.81 22.16
C ASP A 36 6.30 -16.96 21.68
N ILE A 37 7.53 -17.36 22.01
CA ILE A 37 8.76 -16.70 21.54
C ILE A 37 8.85 -16.75 20.01
N ALA A 38 8.56 -17.90 19.40
CA ALA A 38 8.59 -18.05 17.95
C ALA A 38 7.56 -17.14 17.27
N ALA A 39 6.32 -17.09 17.79
CA ALA A 39 5.27 -16.22 17.29
C ALA A 39 5.65 -14.74 17.40
N LEU A 40 6.16 -14.30 18.56
CA LEU A 40 6.61 -12.93 18.77
C LEU A 40 7.79 -12.55 17.85
N THR A 41 8.71 -13.48 17.61
CA THR A 41 9.85 -13.27 16.70
C THR A 41 9.36 -13.08 15.27
N GLN A 42 8.41 -13.92 14.81
CA GLN A 42 7.81 -13.78 13.49
C GLN A 42 7.08 -12.44 13.34
N ASP A 43 6.30 -12.04 14.35
CA ASP A 43 5.63 -10.75 14.37
C ASP A 43 6.63 -9.59 14.29
N MET A 44 7.69 -9.64 15.11
CA MET A 44 8.76 -8.63 15.07
C MET A 44 9.34 -8.51 13.66
N CYS A 45 9.67 -9.62 13.00
CA CYS A 45 10.18 -9.59 11.63
C CYS A 45 9.20 -9.00 10.61
N GLN A 46 7.90 -9.30 10.75
CA GLN A 46 6.87 -8.80 9.83
C GLN A 46 6.70 -7.28 9.92
N TRP A 47 6.82 -6.73 11.13
CA TRP A 47 6.52 -5.31 11.43
C TRP A 47 7.76 -4.45 11.66
N ASP A 48 8.96 -5.03 11.67
CA ASP A 48 10.25 -4.38 11.95
C ASP A 48 10.43 -3.08 11.17
N ASP A 49 10.15 -3.07 9.88
CA ASP A 49 10.34 -1.88 9.05
C ASP A 49 9.35 -0.75 9.41
N CYS A 50 8.10 -1.09 9.75
CA CYS A 50 7.12 -0.10 10.23
C CYS A 50 7.57 0.48 11.58
N PHE A 51 8.03 -0.39 12.48
CA PHE A 51 8.53 0.00 13.80
C PHE A 51 9.76 0.88 13.70
N ARG A 52 10.76 0.52 12.90
CA ARG A 52 11.96 1.34 12.67
C ARG A 52 11.65 2.68 12.04
N THR A 53 10.61 2.76 11.22
CA THR A 53 10.21 4.02 10.59
C THR A 53 9.59 4.98 11.61
N VAL A 54 8.74 4.48 12.50
CA VAL A 54 7.89 5.34 13.35
C VAL A 54 8.38 5.45 14.79
N MET A 55 8.88 4.37 15.38
CA MET A 55 9.33 4.29 16.78
C MET A 55 10.80 4.69 16.95
N THR A 56 11.19 5.79 16.32
CA THR A 56 12.45 6.49 16.59
C THR A 56 12.17 7.86 17.20
N GLU A 57 13.17 8.51 17.78
CA GLU A 57 13.02 9.81 18.46
C GLU A 57 12.35 10.86 17.56
N THR A 58 12.62 10.83 16.26
CA THR A 58 12.06 11.74 15.27
C THR A 58 11.13 11.07 14.25
N GLY A 59 10.94 9.74 14.32
CA GLY A 59 10.26 8.96 13.28
C GLY A 59 8.82 9.37 13.04
N PHE A 60 8.06 9.57 14.12
CA PHE A 60 6.69 10.05 14.04
C PHE A 60 6.61 11.46 13.42
N ALA A 61 7.43 12.40 13.90
CA ALA A 61 7.46 13.77 13.37
C ALA A 61 7.87 13.78 11.89
N ALA A 62 8.89 13.01 11.51
CA ALA A 62 9.32 12.88 10.12
C ALA A 62 8.24 12.26 9.22
N CYS A 63 7.46 11.30 9.73
CA CYS A 63 6.31 10.77 9.01
C CYS A 63 5.22 11.85 8.85
N ALA A 64 4.91 12.59 9.91
CA ALA A 64 3.92 13.67 9.88
C ALA A 64 4.33 14.77 8.88
N ASP A 65 5.59 15.21 8.91
CA ASP A 65 6.13 16.19 7.96
C ASP A 65 6.04 15.69 6.51
N ARG A 66 6.31 14.39 6.28
CA ARG A 66 6.16 13.77 4.97
C ARG A 66 4.71 13.72 4.52
N LEU A 67 3.77 13.37 5.40
CA LEU A 67 2.33 13.43 5.12
C LEU A 67 1.90 14.86 4.77
N ASP A 68 2.44 15.84 5.49
CA ASP A 68 2.09 17.25 5.35
C ASP A 68 2.68 17.90 4.10
N ALA A 69 3.88 17.46 3.68
CA ALA A 69 4.57 17.90 2.47
C ALA A 69 4.02 17.27 1.18
N ARG A 70 3.02 16.37 1.26
CA ARG A 70 2.49 15.69 0.09
C ARG A 70 1.94 16.66 -0.95
N PRO A 71 2.25 16.44 -2.24
CA PRO A 71 1.57 17.16 -3.30
C PRO A 71 0.06 16.84 -3.24
N PHE A 72 -0.78 17.82 -3.58
CA PHE A 72 -2.23 17.65 -3.67
C PHE A 72 -2.98 17.42 -2.35
N ARG A 73 -2.32 17.65 -1.19
CA ARG A 73 -3.00 17.77 0.10
C ARG A 73 -4.06 18.88 0.09
N ASP A 74 -3.77 19.98 -0.60
CA ASP A 74 -4.73 21.05 -0.87
C ASP A 74 -5.54 20.74 -2.14
N PRO A 75 -6.86 20.49 -2.04
CA PRO A 75 -7.72 20.28 -3.20
C PRO A 75 -7.65 21.43 -4.21
N ALA A 76 -7.40 22.66 -3.77
CA ALA A 76 -7.27 23.82 -4.64
C ALA A 76 -5.98 23.78 -5.47
N VAL A 77 -4.89 23.17 -4.98
CA VAL A 77 -3.67 22.95 -5.79
C VAL A 77 -3.95 21.91 -6.87
N PHE A 78 -4.63 20.81 -6.53
CA PHE A 78 -4.99 19.77 -7.50
C PHE A 78 -5.91 20.32 -8.59
N ALA A 79 -6.97 21.04 -8.19
CA ALA A 79 -7.88 21.71 -9.11
C ALA A 79 -7.15 22.68 -10.05
N ARG A 80 -6.22 23.49 -9.53
CA ARG A 80 -5.40 24.41 -10.34
C ARG A 80 -4.55 23.70 -11.38
N LYS A 81 -4.05 22.49 -11.11
CA LYS A 81 -3.29 21.70 -12.10
C LYS A 81 -4.19 21.07 -13.16
N LEU A 82 -5.41 20.68 -12.79
CA LEU A 82 -6.36 20.06 -13.71
C LEU A 82 -7.08 21.08 -14.60
N ALA A 83 -7.36 22.28 -14.09
CA ALA A 83 -8.09 23.34 -14.79
C ALA A 83 -7.60 23.59 -16.23
N PRO A 84 -6.30 23.84 -16.50
CA PRO A 84 -5.84 24.10 -17.88
C PRO A 84 -6.01 22.88 -18.80
N LEU A 85 -5.97 21.66 -18.26
CA LEU A 85 -6.18 20.45 -19.05
C LEU A 85 -7.66 20.28 -19.41
N PHE A 86 -8.57 20.60 -18.49
CA PHE A 86 -10.00 20.59 -18.78
C PHE A 86 -10.40 21.71 -19.74
N GLU A 87 -9.89 22.92 -19.56
CA GLU A 87 -10.08 24.03 -20.51
C GLU A 87 -9.57 23.65 -21.91
N LEU A 88 -8.41 22.98 -22.00
CA LEU A 88 -7.88 22.49 -23.28
C LEU A 88 -8.82 21.46 -23.94
N LEU A 89 -9.38 20.53 -23.16
CA LEU A 89 -10.35 19.55 -23.66
C LEU A 89 -11.67 20.20 -24.12
N GLU A 90 -12.15 21.19 -23.39
CA GLU A 90 -13.32 21.99 -23.78
C GLU A 90 -13.06 22.76 -25.08
N ASN A 91 -11.88 23.37 -25.22
CA ASN A 91 -11.46 24.05 -26.44
C ASN A 91 -11.43 23.10 -27.64
N TYR A 92 -10.93 21.86 -27.47
CA TYR A 92 -10.98 20.86 -28.55
C TYR A 92 -12.41 20.44 -28.89
N LEU A 93 -13.29 20.30 -27.90
CA LEU A 93 -14.70 19.99 -28.16
C LEU A 93 -15.36 21.11 -28.98
N ALA A 94 -15.16 22.38 -28.59
CA ALA A 94 -15.67 23.53 -29.31
C ALA A 94 -15.10 23.64 -30.72
N ALA A 95 -13.79 23.43 -30.89
CA ALA A 95 -13.14 23.48 -32.21
C ALA A 95 -13.68 22.41 -33.16
N ARG A 96 -13.96 21.19 -32.68
CA ARG A 96 -14.56 20.12 -33.50
C ARG A 96 -15.99 20.43 -33.93
N LEU A 97 -16.76 21.10 -33.08
CA LEU A 97 -18.08 21.60 -33.46
C LEU A 97 -17.97 22.64 -34.56
N GLY A 98 -17.03 23.59 -34.43
CA GLY A 98 -16.75 24.58 -35.49
C GLY A 98 -16.36 23.94 -36.81
N VAL A 99 -15.44 22.96 -36.82
CA VAL A 99 -15.07 22.22 -38.04
C VAL A 99 -16.27 21.54 -38.69
N ARG A 100 -17.19 20.99 -37.89
CA ARG A 100 -18.41 20.38 -38.41
C ARG A 100 -19.32 21.41 -39.06
N GLU A 101 -19.54 22.55 -38.41
CA GLU A 101 -20.34 23.66 -38.95
C GLU A 101 -19.73 24.20 -40.25
N ASP A 102 -18.41 24.36 -40.31
CA ASP A 102 -17.67 24.78 -41.50
C ASP A 102 -17.84 23.77 -42.65
N CYS A 103 -17.78 22.46 -42.35
CA CYS A 103 -18.03 21.41 -43.33
C CYS A 103 -19.47 21.45 -43.87
N ASP A 104 -20.46 21.62 -42.99
CA ASP A 104 -21.88 21.70 -43.37
C ASP A 104 -22.13 22.94 -44.24
N GLN A 105 -21.56 24.09 -43.88
CA GLN A 105 -21.65 25.32 -44.67
C GLN A 105 -20.96 25.19 -46.03
N LEU A 106 -19.74 24.65 -46.06
CA LEU A 106 -19.00 24.42 -47.30
C LEU A 106 -19.79 23.49 -48.23
N CYS A 107 -20.34 22.40 -47.70
CA CYS A 107 -21.19 21.49 -48.46
C CYS A 107 -22.41 22.21 -49.04
N GLY A 108 -23.12 23.00 -48.23
CA GLY A 108 -24.29 23.77 -48.67
C GLY A 108 -23.98 24.73 -49.81
N VAL A 109 -22.92 25.53 -49.67
CA VAL A 109 -22.47 26.49 -50.70
C VAL A 109 -22.07 25.78 -51.99
N LEU A 110 -21.40 24.63 -51.90
CA LEU A 110 -20.98 23.86 -53.06
C LEU A 110 -22.15 23.22 -53.80
N VAL A 111 -23.09 22.64 -53.07
CA VAL A 111 -24.31 22.07 -53.64
C VAL A 111 -25.11 23.17 -54.35
N GLU A 112 -25.30 24.32 -53.72
CA GLU A 112 -26.01 25.45 -54.33
C GLU A 112 -25.29 25.95 -55.60
N LYS A 113 -23.96 26.15 -55.53
CA LYS A 113 -23.14 26.56 -56.67
C LYS A 113 -23.27 25.57 -57.83
N TRP A 114 -23.13 24.28 -57.57
CA TRP A 114 -23.18 23.25 -58.62
C TRP A 114 -24.57 23.07 -59.22
N LEU A 115 -25.64 23.22 -58.42
CA LEU A 115 -27.03 23.16 -58.90
C LEU A 115 -27.42 24.41 -59.71
N SER A 116 -26.82 25.57 -59.42
CA SER A 116 -27.09 26.83 -60.15
C SER A 116 -26.40 26.93 -61.52
N CYS A 117 -25.44 26.04 -61.83
CA CYS A 117 -24.78 25.98 -63.13
C CYS A 117 -25.75 25.49 -64.22
N ALA A 118 -26.39 26.44 -64.92
CA ALA A 118 -27.25 26.19 -66.07
C ALA A 118 -26.41 25.73 -67.30
N GLY A 119 -26.11 24.44 -67.40
CA GLY A 119 -25.89 23.81 -68.71
C GLY A 119 -24.56 23.10 -69.02
N GLY A 120 -23.75 22.69 -68.04
CA GLY A 120 -22.55 21.90 -68.33
C GLY A 120 -22.02 21.13 -67.14
N GLN A 121 -21.42 19.96 -67.38
CA GLN A 121 -20.79 19.10 -66.37
C GLN A 121 -19.94 19.91 -65.39
N ILE A 122 -20.00 19.57 -64.10
CA ILE A 122 -19.16 20.19 -63.06
C ILE A 122 -17.69 19.91 -63.40
N PRO A 123 -16.82 20.94 -63.51
CA PRO A 123 -15.42 20.72 -63.81
C PRO A 123 -14.74 19.93 -62.69
N GLY A 124 -14.15 18.78 -63.00
CA GLY A 124 -13.52 17.92 -61.99
C GLY A 124 -12.45 18.62 -61.16
N HIS A 125 -11.71 19.58 -61.74
CA HIS A 125 -10.70 20.36 -61.02
C HIS A 125 -11.31 21.22 -59.90
N GLU A 126 -12.53 21.75 -60.04
CA GLU A 126 -13.22 22.48 -58.98
C GLU A 126 -13.58 21.54 -57.83
N VAL A 127 -14.05 20.33 -58.14
CA VAL A 127 -14.33 19.32 -57.12
C VAL A 127 -13.07 18.95 -56.34
N PHE A 128 -11.93 18.79 -57.02
CA PHE A 128 -10.65 18.51 -56.36
C PHE A 128 -10.20 19.65 -55.43
N VAL A 129 -10.34 20.91 -55.84
CA VAL A 129 -10.00 22.07 -54.99
C VAL A 129 -10.81 22.05 -53.70
N GLU A 130 -12.10 21.74 -53.79
CA GLU A 130 -12.99 21.72 -52.64
C GLU A 130 -12.74 20.52 -51.73
N LEU A 131 -12.43 19.34 -52.29
CA LEU A 131 -12.02 18.17 -51.52
C LEU A 131 -10.74 18.41 -50.71
N ARG A 132 -9.80 19.25 -51.19
CA ARG A 132 -8.61 19.61 -50.40
C ARG A 132 -8.96 20.36 -49.12
N LYS A 133 -10.02 21.18 -49.10
CA LYS A 133 -10.47 21.86 -47.86
C LYS A 133 -10.96 20.86 -46.81
N TYR A 134 -11.65 19.80 -47.23
CA TYR A 134 -12.03 18.70 -46.33
C TYR A 134 -10.81 17.90 -45.85
N GLU A 135 -9.77 17.77 -46.68
CA GLU A 135 -8.51 17.15 -46.27
C GLU A 135 -7.80 18.00 -45.19
N GLU A 136 -7.81 19.32 -45.30
CA GLU A 136 -7.29 20.24 -44.27
C GLU A 136 -8.06 20.08 -42.94
N PHE A 137 -9.39 20.02 -42.97
CA PHE A 137 -10.20 19.74 -41.78
C PHE A 137 -9.87 18.38 -41.16
N ARG A 138 -9.67 17.35 -41.99
CA ARG A 138 -9.27 16.03 -41.52
C ARG A 138 -7.92 16.08 -40.78
N HIS A 139 -6.93 16.79 -41.32
CA HIS A 139 -5.63 16.94 -40.67
C HIS A 139 -5.75 17.65 -39.32
N LEU A 140 -6.51 18.75 -39.27
CA LEU A 140 -6.77 19.48 -38.03
C LEU A 140 -7.43 18.59 -36.96
N LEU A 141 -8.46 17.81 -37.33
CA LEU A 141 -9.14 16.88 -36.43
C LEU A 141 -8.22 15.77 -35.93
N PHE A 142 -7.31 15.30 -36.78
CA PHE A 142 -6.32 14.29 -36.42
C PHE A 142 -5.33 14.83 -35.39
N ASP A 143 -4.76 16.01 -35.62
CA ASP A 143 -3.81 16.65 -34.70
C ASP A 143 -4.46 16.95 -33.34
N GLN A 144 -5.69 17.47 -33.34
CA GLN A 144 -6.47 17.68 -32.11
C GLN A 144 -6.73 16.37 -31.35
N SER A 145 -6.90 15.26 -32.05
CA SER A 145 -7.14 13.95 -31.42
C SER A 145 -5.89 13.40 -30.75
N ILE A 146 -4.71 13.61 -31.35
CA ILE A 146 -3.43 13.29 -30.71
C ILE A 146 -3.26 14.12 -29.45
N ALA A 147 -3.40 15.45 -29.55
CA ALA A 147 -3.20 16.33 -28.41
C ALA A 147 -4.23 16.09 -27.27
N GLN A 148 -5.48 15.74 -27.62
CA GLN A 148 -6.47 15.30 -26.63
C GLN A 148 -6.02 14.03 -25.90
N ALA A 149 -5.47 13.04 -26.60
CA ALA A 149 -5.00 11.81 -25.98
C ALA A 149 -3.85 12.09 -24.99
N GLU A 150 -2.93 13.01 -25.34
CA GLU A 150 -1.85 13.46 -24.47
C GLU A 150 -2.38 14.19 -23.21
N ALA A 151 -3.37 15.08 -23.37
CA ALA A 151 -4.00 15.78 -22.26
C ALA A 151 -4.69 14.80 -21.30
N ILE A 152 -5.43 13.81 -21.82
CA ILE A 152 -6.06 12.75 -21.01
C ILE A 152 -5.01 11.90 -20.31
N GLY A 153 -3.92 11.54 -21.00
CA GLY A 153 -2.80 10.82 -20.41
C GLY A 153 -2.19 11.58 -19.23
N THR A 154 -2.02 12.90 -19.38
CA THR A 154 -1.52 13.78 -18.31
C THR A 154 -2.49 13.83 -17.12
N ILE A 155 -3.80 13.94 -17.37
CA ILE A 155 -4.83 13.92 -16.31
C ILE A 155 -4.75 12.60 -15.53
N LYS A 156 -4.68 11.46 -16.23
CA LYS A 156 -4.54 10.14 -15.59
C LYS A 156 -3.30 10.07 -14.72
N GLY A 157 -2.15 10.49 -15.24
CA GLY A 157 -0.90 10.53 -14.48
C GLY A 157 -1.01 11.42 -13.23
N LEU A 158 -1.68 12.58 -13.31
CA LEU A 158 -1.91 13.42 -12.13
C LEU A 158 -2.80 12.75 -11.08
N VAL A 159 -3.86 12.05 -11.51
CA VAL A 159 -4.76 11.30 -10.62
C VAL A 159 -4.01 10.13 -9.96
N ASP A 160 -3.30 9.33 -10.75
CA ASP A 160 -2.56 8.17 -10.25
C ASP A 160 -1.50 8.59 -9.23
N ASN A 161 -0.75 9.65 -9.53
CA ASN A 161 0.20 10.25 -8.58
C ASN A 161 -0.52 10.74 -7.32
N ALA A 162 -1.65 11.44 -7.45
CA ALA A 162 -2.39 11.91 -6.28
C ALA A 162 -2.85 10.75 -5.39
N VAL A 163 -3.31 9.65 -5.96
CA VAL A 163 -3.70 8.43 -5.23
C VAL A 163 -2.50 7.79 -4.54
N GLU A 164 -1.39 7.60 -5.26
CA GLU A 164 -0.18 6.98 -4.72
C GLU A 164 0.41 7.80 -3.56
N TYR A 165 0.60 9.11 -3.76
CA TYR A 165 1.19 9.97 -2.73
C TYR A 165 0.24 10.23 -1.57
N SER A 166 -1.08 10.16 -1.74
CA SER A 166 -2.04 10.33 -0.63
C SER A 166 -2.17 9.08 0.25
N SER A 167 -1.88 7.89 -0.29
CA SER A 167 -2.08 6.61 0.41
C SER A 167 -0.79 5.95 0.88
N THR A 168 0.39 6.43 0.47
CA THR A 168 1.66 5.74 0.78
C THR A 168 2.71 6.62 1.48
N LEU A 169 3.58 5.97 2.27
CA LEU A 169 4.74 6.55 2.91
C LEU A 169 5.97 5.69 2.64
N THR A 170 7.13 6.32 2.57
CA THR A 170 8.40 5.61 2.42
C THR A 170 8.92 5.17 3.79
N SER A 171 9.20 3.87 3.94
CA SER A 171 9.74 3.29 5.16
C SER A 171 11.24 3.56 5.36
N ALA A 172 11.78 3.10 6.49
CA ALA A 172 13.21 3.12 6.80
C ALA A 172 14.04 2.31 5.79
N SER A 173 13.48 1.23 5.24
CA SER A 173 14.10 0.44 4.16
C SER A 173 13.93 1.07 2.76
N PHE A 174 13.38 2.28 2.67
CA PHE A 174 13.00 2.95 1.42
C PHE A 174 11.87 2.28 0.64
N ALA A 175 11.15 1.33 1.25
CA ALA A 175 9.98 0.73 0.62
C ALA A 175 8.79 1.70 0.67
N VAL A 176 8.05 1.81 -0.45
CA VAL A 176 6.77 2.51 -0.48
C VAL A 176 5.72 1.60 0.14
N MET A 177 5.15 2.02 1.28
CA MET A 177 4.17 1.26 2.03
C MET A 177 2.87 2.05 2.23
N PRO A 178 1.71 1.40 2.24
CA PRO A 178 0.45 2.06 2.56
C PRO A 178 0.47 2.66 3.98
N VAL A 179 -0.13 3.84 4.16
CA VAL A 179 -0.30 4.48 5.48
C VAL A 179 -1.07 3.58 6.43
N GLU A 180 -2.03 2.83 5.90
CA GLU A 180 -2.83 1.86 6.65
C GLU A 180 -1.96 0.78 7.29
N LYS A 181 -0.84 0.40 6.66
CA LYS A 181 0.11 -0.56 7.22
C LYS A 181 0.84 0.02 8.43
N PHE A 182 1.23 1.29 8.38
CA PHE A 182 1.81 1.97 9.55
C PHE A 182 0.78 2.07 10.69
N HIS A 183 -0.47 2.40 10.37
CA HIS A 183 -1.54 2.42 11.37
C HIS A 183 -1.76 1.04 12.01
N ALA A 184 -1.82 -0.01 11.20
CA ALA A 184 -1.94 -1.39 11.69
C ALA A 184 -0.76 -1.81 12.57
N SER A 185 0.45 -1.31 12.28
CA SER A 185 1.64 -1.61 13.09
C SER A 185 1.50 -1.09 14.53
N PHE A 186 0.83 0.05 14.76
CA PHE A 186 0.61 0.56 16.11
C PHE A 186 -0.31 -0.34 16.93
N LEU A 187 -1.40 -0.82 16.33
CA LEU A 187 -2.29 -1.78 16.98
C LEU A 187 -1.54 -3.07 17.30
N ARG A 188 -0.74 -3.55 16.34
CA ARG A 188 0.05 -4.77 16.54
C ARG A 188 1.11 -4.61 17.62
N TYR A 189 1.73 -3.43 17.74
CA TYR A 189 2.68 -3.16 18.81
C TYR A 189 2.08 -3.33 20.20
N ASP A 190 0.86 -2.81 20.43
CA ASP A 190 0.20 -2.97 21.73
C ASP A 190 -0.16 -4.44 22.01
N GLU A 191 -0.65 -5.17 21.00
CA GLU A 191 -0.89 -6.61 21.11
C GLU A 191 0.39 -7.39 21.46
N MET A 192 1.50 -7.06 20.80
CA MET A 192 2.80 -7.67 21.07
C MET A 192 3.33 -7.32 22.46
N ARG A 193 3.12 -6.08 22.93
CA ARG A 193 3.47 -5.68 24.31
C ARG A 193 2.74 -6.55 25.33
N VAL A 194 1.43 -6.74 25.17
CA VAL A 194 0.62 -7.59 26.06
C VAL A 194 1.08 -9.06 25.98
N ALA A 195 1.40 -9.56 24.79
CA ALA A 195 1.93 -10.91 24.62
C ALA A 195 3.31 -11.09 25.30
N CYS A 196 4.20 -10.11 25.19
CA CYS A 196 5.49 -10.08 25.89
C CYS A 196 5.30 -10.07 27.42
N GLU A 197 4.39 -9.26 27.95
CA GLU A 197 4.09 -9.23 29.39
C GLU A 197 3.64 -10.61 29.90
N ARG A 198 2.69 -11.25 29.20
CA ARG A 198 2.22 -12.60 29.54
C ARG A 198 3.33 -13.65 29.44
N LEU A 199 4.21 -13.52 28.45
CA LEU A 199 5.36 -14.40 28.30
C LEU A 199 6.35 -14.24 29.47
N ILE A 200 6.64 -13.00 29.88
CA ILE A 200 7.50 -12.71 31.03
C ILE A 200 6.89 -13.33 32.29
N GLU A 201 5.60 -13.11 32.55
CA GLU A 201 4.89 -13.73 33.69
C GLU A 201 5.02 -15.24 33.69
N ARG A 202 4.84 -15.88 32.52
CA ARG A 202 4.97 -17.33 32.35
C ARG A 202 6.40 -17.80 32.58
N CYS A 203 7.40 -17.10 32.06
CA CYS A 203 8.81 -17.38 32.29
C CYS A 203 9.18 -17.23 33.78
N THR A 204 8.68 -16.21 34.46
CA THR A 204 8.89 -16.02 35.90
C THR A 204 8.26 -17.14 36.72
N ALA A 205 7.02 -17.53 36.40
CA ALA A 205 6.34 -18.65 37.05
C ALA A 205 7.07 -19.99 36.80
N ALA A 206 7.50 -20.24 35.56
CA ALA A 206 8.27 -21.43 35.20
C ALA A 206 9.62 -21.47 35.94
N ASN A 207 10.32 -20.34 36.02
CA ASN A 207 11.59 -20.24 36.74
C ASN A 207 11.42 -20.50 38.23
N LYS A 208 10.34 -19.97 38.85
CA LYS A 208 10.00 -20.28 40.24
C LYS A 208 9.73 -21.78 40.44
N ALA A 209 8.90 -22.37 39.58
CA ALA A 209 8.59 -23.80 39.64
C ALA A 209 9.83 -24.68 39.45
N MET A 210 10.74 -24.32 38.53
CA MET A 210 12.02 -24.99 38.37
C MET A 210 12.92 -24.84 39.59
N THR A 211 12.99 -23.65 40.19
CA THR A 211 13.81 -23.41 41.38
C THR A 211 13.31 -24.26 42.55
N GLU A 212 12.00 -24.31 42.77
CA GLU A 212 11.38 -25.18 43.77
C GLU A 212 11.68 -26.66 43.48
N TYR A 213 11.56 -27.09 42.21
CA TYR A 213 11.90 -28.45 41.78
C TYR A 213 13.38 -28.81 42.03
N VAL A 214 14.31 -27.89 41.77
CA VAL A 214 15.74 -28.08 42.04
C VAL A 214 16.03 -28.15 43.53
N VAL A 215 15.42 -27.28 44.34
CA VAL A 215 15.59 -27.30 45.80
C VAL A 215 15.11 -28.62 46.40
N GLU A 216 13.98 -29.16 45.94
CA GLU A 216 13.52 -30.48 46.39
C GLU A 216 14.50 -31.59 45.99
N LEU A 217 15.08 -31.55 44.79
CA LEU A 217 16.13 -32.48 44.37
C LEU A 217 17.41 -32.35 45.21
N GLU A 218 17.82 -31.14 45.58
CA GLU A 218 19.00 -30.89 46.42
C GLU A 218 18.80 -31.33 47.86
N LYS A 219 17.61 -31.11 48.45
CA LYS A 219 17.29 -31.64 49.79
C LYS A 219 17.42 -33.16 49.84
N VAL A 220 16.98 -33.83 48.78
CA VAL A 220 17.03 -35.29 48.70
C VAL A 220 18.47 -35.76 48.55
N LYS A 221 19.31 -35.02 47.83
CA LYS A 221 20.75 -35.25 47.76
C LYS A 221 21.46 -35.10 49.11
N ASP A 222 21.13 -34.06 49.88
CA ASP A 222 21.79 -33.75 51.16
C ASP A 222 21.29 -34.63 52.33
N ALA A 223 20.14 -35.28 52.18
CA ALA A 223 19.61 -36.26 53.13
C ALA A 223 20.22 -37.67 52.97
N MET A 224 21.08 -37.86 51.96
CA MET A 224 21.84 -39.10 51.69
C MET A 224 23.25 -39.04 52.28
#